data_AF-A0A450RUS3-F1
#
_entry.id   AF-A0A450RUS3-F1
#
_cell.length_a   1.000
_cell.length_b   1.000
_cell.length_c   1.000
_cell.angle_alpha   90.00
_cell.angle_beta   90.00
_cell.angle_gamma   90.00
#
_symmetry.space_group_name_H-M   'P 1'
#
loop_
_entity.id
_entity.type
_entity.pdbx_description
1 polymer ?
#
loop_
_entity_poly.entity_id
_entity_poly.type
_entity_poly.pdbx_seq_one_letter_code
_entity_poly.pdbx_strand_id
1 'polypeptide(L)'
;QRVEICLRAQEGLAQLEPDPNKRIKYMDFIAQYARLSEAEQARYEEYIQQSSYKEEIMGPVQQAIEKSLQQGIQQGIQQGIRQGMQRGMQRGMQQGMQQGMQQGEYKKAVEMAKALLNKGMNISDISEISGLSEEEIRRVSPH
;
A
#
# COMPACT_ATOMS: atom_id res chain seq x y z
N GLN A 1 -17.51 9.45 -42.59
CA GLN A 1 -18.75 10.07 -42.07
C GLN A 1 -18.80 10.06 -40.54
N ARG A 2 -18.71 8.91 -39.84
CA ARG A 2 -18.81 8.87 -38.35
C ARG A 2 -17.70 9.60 -37.62
N VAL A 3 -16.45 9.41 -38.07
CA VAL A 3 -15.26 10.13 -37.55
C VAL A 3 -15.45 11.65 -37.62
N GLU A 4 -15.91 12.14 -38.76
CA GLU A 4 -16.13 13.57 -38.99
C GLU A 4 -17.30 14.13 -38.15
N ILE A 5 -18.39 13.37 -38.02
CA ILE A 5 -19.51 13.74 -37.13
C ILE A 5 -19.03 13.81 -35.68
N CYS A 6 -18.22 12.84 -35.23
CA CYS A 6 -17.65 12.83 -33.89
C CYS A 6 -16.78 14.07 -33.64
N LEU A 7 -15.89 14.40 -34.57
CA LEU A 7 -15.02 15.57 -34.48
C LEU A 7 -15.83 16.86 -34.39
N ARG A 8 -16.76 17.08 -35.33
CA ARG A 8 -17.61 18.29 -35.33
C ARG A 8 -18.43 18.42 -34.06
N ALA A 9 -18.90 17.31 -33.50
CA ALA A 9 -19.63 17.31 -32.23
C ALA A 9 -18.73 17.76 -31.06
N GLN A 10 -17.48 17.29 -31.01
CA GLN A 10 -16.53 17.69 -29.97
C GLN A 10 -16.03 19.13 -30.16
N GLU A 11 -15.83 19.59 -31.40
CA GLU A 11 -15.52 21.00 -31.71
C GLU A 11 -16.66 21.94 -31.31
N GLY A 12 -17.90 21.56 -31.59
CA GLY A 12 -19.08 22.31 -31.14
C GLY A 12 -19.19 22.34 -29.62
N LEU A 13 -18.94 21.20 -28.96
CA LEU A 13 -18.90 21.12 -27.50
C LEU A 13 -17.83 22.03 -26.89
N ALA A 14 -16.63 22.06 -27.47
CA ALA A 14 -15.54 22.94 -27.04
C ALA A 14 -15.90 24.42 -27.11
N GLN A 15 -16.75 24.82 -28.07
CA GLN A 15 -17.22 26.20 -28.21
C GLN A 15 -18.39 26.54 -27.28
N LEU A 16 -19.32 25.60 -27.09
CA LEU A 16 -20.60 25.89 -26.44
C LEU A 16 -20.59 25.71 -24.92
N GLU A 17 -19.76 24.82 -24.39
CA GLU A 17 -19.70 24.54 -22.95
C GLU A 17 -18.40 25.13 -22.38
N PRO A 18 -18.42 26.14 -21.49
CA PRO A 18 -17.18 26.68 -20.91
C PRO A 18 -16.58 25.82 -19.79
N ASP A 19 -17.35 24.94 -19.13
CA ASP A 19 -16.85 24.14 -18.00
C ASP A 19 -16.09 22.90 -18.50
N PRO A 20 -14.77 22.79 -18.25
CA PRO A 20 -13.96 21.65 -18.70
C PRO A 20 -14.45 20.31 -18.12
N ASN A 21 -15.04 20.29 -16.92
CA ASN A 21 -15.55 19.05 -16.33
C ASN A 21 -16.81 18.57 -17.04
N LYS A 22 -17.66 19.49 -17.50
CA LYS A 22 -18.84 19.14 -18.31
C LYS A 22 -18.42 18.72 -19.72
N ARG A 23 -17.42 19.40 -20.31
CA ARG A 23 -16.83 18.97 -21.60
C ARG A 23 -16.37 17.53 -21.55
N ILE A 24 -15.57 17.16 -20.54
CA ILE A 24 -15.06 15.78 -20.41
C ILE A 24 -16.22 14.77 -20.34
N LYS A 25 -17.26 15.07 -19.53
CA LYS A 25 -18.44 14.19 -19.41
C LYS A 25 -19.19 14.03 -20.73
N TYR A 26 -19.48 15.14 -21.42
CA TYR A 26 -20.22 15.08 -22.69
C TYR A 26 -19.37 14.50 -23.83
N MET A 27 -18.07 14.74 -23.83
CA MET A 27 -17.13 14.15 -24.77
C MET A 27 -17.11 12.62 -24.66
N ASP A 28 -17.11 12.08 -23.43
CA ASP A 28 -17.22 10.64 -23.18
C ASP A 28 -18.54 10.07 -23.74
N PHE A 29 -19.67 10.75 -23.52
CA PHE A 29 -20.93 10.38 -24.17
C PHE A 29 -20.83 10.38 -25.70
N ILE A 30 -20.28 11.45 -26.31
CA ILE A 30 -20.11 11.55 -27.76
C ILE A 30 -19.28 10.37 -28.28
N ALA A 31 -18.16 10.05 -27.63
CA ALA A 31 -17.29 8.94 -28.01
C ALA A 31 -18.00 7.58 -27.92
N GLN A 32 -18.73 7.33 -26.81
CA GLN A 32 -19.47 6.09 -26.61
C GLN A 32 -20.59 5.87 -27.64
N TYR A 33 -21.34 6.91 -27.99
CA TYR A 33 -22.40 6.82 -28.99
C TYR A 33 -21.87 6.84 -30.42
N ALA A 34 -20.72 7.47 -30.66
CA ALA A 34 -20.07 7.43 -31.97
C ALA A 34 -19.68 6.00 -32.35
N ARG A 35 -19.37 5.12 -31.38
CA ARG A 35 -19.05 3.69 -31.55
C ARG A 35 -17.99 3.45 -32.65
N LEU A 36 -16.97 4.30 -32.70
CA LEU A 36 -15.92 4.21 -33.71
C LEU A 36 -15.20 2.86 -33.57
N SER A 37 -14.93 2.21 -34.70
CA SER A 37 -13.99 1.08 -34.75
C SER A 37 -12.57 1.54 -34.45
N GLU A 38 -11.65 0.62 -34.15
CA GLU A 38 -10.22 0.96 -33.92
C GLU A 38 -9.61 1.75 -35.08
N ALA A 39 -9.91 1.34 -36.33
CA ALA A 39 -9.43 2.05 -37.52
C ALA A 39 -10.04 3.47 -37.65
N GLU A 40 -11.29 3.65 -37.25
CA GLU A 40 -11.94 4.97 -37.21
C GLU A 40 -11.41 5.82 -36.07
N GLN A 41 -11.06 5.22 -34.94
CA GLN A 41 -10.46 5.89 -33.79
C GLN A 41 -9.05 6.39 -34.11
N ALA A 42 -8.23 5.60 -34.81
CA ALA A 42 -6.92 6.05 -35.28
C ALA A 42 -7.04 7.27 -36.22
N ARG A 43 -7.99 7.23 -37.18
CA ARG A 43 -8.26 8.38 -38.06
C ARG A 43 -8.79 9.59 -37.31
N TYR A 44 -9.60 9.36 -36.28
CA TYR A 44 -10.11 10.40 -35.42
C TYR A 44 -8.98 11.12 -34.67
N GLU A 45 -8.03 10.36 -34.13
CA GLU A 45 -6.85 10.90 -33.45
C GLU A 45 -6.00 11.74 -34.40
N GLU A 46 -5.77 11.26 -35.63
CA GLU A 46 -5.08 12.04 -36.67
C GLU A 46 -5.78 13.37 -36.96
N TYR A 47 -7.11 13.38 -37.04
CA TYR A 47 -7.88 14.61 -37.30
C TYR A 47 -7.85 15.58 -36.13
N ILE A 48 -7.93 15.10 -34.88
CA ILE A 48 -7.74 15.96 -33.71
C ILE A 48 -6.39 16.66 -33.76
N GLN A 49 -5.32 15.97 -34.16
CA GLN A 49 -3.99 16.60 -34.22
C GLN A 49 -3.92 17.78 -35.19
N GLN A 50 -4.80 17.81 -36.20
CA GLN A 50 -4.88 18.87 -37.20
C GLN A 50 -5.98 19.90 -36.90
N SER A 51 -6.85 19.66 -35.92
CA SER A 51 -7.95 20.56 -35.56
C SER A 51 -7.43 21.79 -34.82
N SER A 52 -7.99 22.96 -35.13
CA SER A 52 -7.73 24.20 -34.39
C SER A 52 -8.31 24.21 -32.97
N TYR A 53 -9.14 23.22 -32.61
CA TYR A 53 -9.75 23.06 -31.29
C TYR A 53 -9.07 21.98 -30.45
N LYS A 54 -7.89 21.51 -30.87
CA LYS A 54 -7.18 20.41 -30.22
C LYS A 54 -6.97 20.68 -28.74
N GLU A 55 -6.49 21.87 -28.37
CA GLU A 55 -6.19 22.25 -27.00
C GLU A 55 -7.46 22.30 -26.14
N GLU A 56 -8.57 22.79 -26.69
CA GLU A 56 -9.86 22.86 -26.00
C GLU A 56 -10.50 21.49 -25.77
N ILE A 57 -10.24 20.54 -26.67
CA ILE A 57 -10.72 19.16 -26.58
C ILE A 57 -9.80 18.32 -25.68
N MET A 58 -8.48 18.33 -25.95
CA MET A 58 -7.52 17.45 -25.28
C MET A 58 -6.99 17.99 -23.96
N GLY A 59 -6.90 19.31 -23.79
CA GLY A 59 -6.35 19.93 -22.58
C GLY A 59 -7.07 19.48 -21.29
N PRO A 60 -8.40 19.58 -21.21
CA PRO A 60 -9.17 19.09 -20.06
C PRO A 60 -8.96 17.58 -19.81
N VAL A 61 -8.88 16.78 -20.88
CA VAL A 61 -8.68 15.33 -20.78
C VAL A 61 -7.31 15.01 -20.20
N GLN A 62 -6.26 15.68 -20.69
CA GLN A 62 -4.91 15.51 -20.21
C GLN A 62 -4.80 15.91 -18.73
N GLN A 63 -5.37 17.05 -18.34
CA GLN A 63 -5.41 17.48 -16.94
C GLN A 63 -6.14 16.48 -16.04
N ALA A 64 -7.26 15.91 -16.51
CA ALA A 64 -7.99 14.90 -15.77
C ALA A 64 -7.18 13.59 -15.60
N ILE A 65 -6.49 13.15 -16.65
CA ILE A 65 -5.58 11.99 -16.59
C ILE A 65 -4.46 12.26 -15.59
N GLU A 66 -3.74 13.38 -15.72
CA GLU A 66 -2.66 13.75 -14.81
C GLU A 66 -3.11 13.80 -13.35
N LYS A 67 -4.24 14.46 -13.09
CA LYS A 67 -4.82 14.55 -11.74
C LYS A 67 -5.21 13.17 -11.20
N SER A 68 -5.86 12.34 -12.01
CA SER A 68 -6.26 10.99 -11.59
C SER A 68 -5.06 10.10 -11.30
N LEU A 69 -4.00 10.19 -12.11
CA LEU A 69 -2.74 9.47 -11.91
C LEU A 69 -2.04 9.92 -10.62
N GLN A 70 -1.92 11.23 -10.40
CA GLN A 70 -1.36 11.78 -9.16
C GLN A 70 -2.15 11.33 -7.93
N GLN A 71 -3.48 11.39 -7.99
CA GLN A 71 -4.35 10.93 -6.90
C GLN A 71 -4.19 9.43 -6.65
N GLY A 72 -4.16 8.61 -7.70
CA GLY A 72 -3.96 7.16 -7.59
C GLY A 72 -2.60 6.81 -6.98
N ILE A 73 -1.52 7.47 -7.42
CA ILE A 73 -0.18 7.31 -6.84
C ILE A 73 -0.17 7.71 -5.37
N GLN A 74 -0.75 8.87 -5.03
CA GLN A 74 -0.79 9.37 -3.66
C GLN A 74 -1.56 8.41 -2.75
N GLN A 75 -2.74 7.94 -3.18
CA GLN A 75 -3.54 6.98 -2.44
C GLN A 75 -2.80 5.65 -2.27
N GLY A 76 -2.17 5.14 -3.32
CA GLY A 76 -1.37 3.90 -3.29
C GLY A 76 -0.21 3.98 -2.31
N ILE A 77 0.57 5.07 -2.35
CA ILE A 77 1.67 5.31 -1.40
C ILE A 77 1.14 5.39 0.04
N GLN A 78 0.08 6.17 0.27
CA GLN A 78 -0.46 6.36 1.61
C GLN A 78 -1.03 5.05 2.19
N GLN A 79 -1.70 4.25 1.36
CA GLN A 79 -2.19 2.93 1.75
C GLN A 79 -1.03 1.97 2.02
N GLY A 80 -0.02 1.94 1.15
CA GLY A 80 1.17 1.10 1.32
C GLY A 80 1.92 1.40 2.62
N ILE A 81 2.15 2.69 2.92
CA ILE A 81 2.81 3.12 4.16
C ILE A 81 1.98 2.71 5.39
N ARG A 82 0.67 2.99 5.40
CA ARG A 82 -0.21 2.62 6.53
C ARG A 82 -0.20 1.11 6.77
N GLN A 83 -0.38 0.32 5.73
CA GLN A 83 -0.40 -1.14 5.84
C GLN A 83 0.96 -1.69 6.29
N GLY A 84 2.05 -1.16 5.72
CA GLY A 84 3.41 -1.54 6.08
C GLY A 84 3.72 -1.23 7.54
N MET A 85 3.41 -0.02 8.00
CA MET A 85 3.63 0.42 9.38
C MET A 85 2.80 -0.40 10.38
N GLN A 86 1.51 -0.62 10.10
CA GLN A 86 0.64 -1.39 10.97
C GLN A 86 1.12 -2.85 11.11
N ARG A 87 1.45 -3.50 9.99
CA ARG A 87 1.98 -4.87 9.99
C ARG A 87 3.34 -4.97 10.69
N GLY A 88 4.22 -4.00 10.42
CA GLY A 88 5.55 -3.94 11.03
C GLY A 88 5.47 -3.76 12.55
N MET A 89 4.64 -2.82 13.02
CA MET A 89 4.45 -2.56 14.44
C MET A 89 3.82 -3.76 15.16
N GLN A 90 2.78 -4.37 14.59
CA GLN A 90 2.14 -5.54 15.20
C GLN A 90 3.10 -6.72 15.34
N ARG A 91 3.86 -7.04 14.27
CA ARG A 91 4.85 -8.12 14.30
C ARG A 91 5.98 -7.82 15.28
N GLY A 92 6.51 -6.60 15.25
CA GLY A 92 7.59 -6.17 16.15
C GLY A 92 7.17 -6.23 17.61
N MET A 93 5.97 -5.76 17.94
CA MET A 93 5.43 -5.79 19.31
C MET A 93 5.20 -7.23 19.79
N GLN A 94 4.62 -8.09 18.96
CA GLN A 94 4.38 -9.49 19.32
C GLN A 94 5.69 -10.25 19.55
N GLN A 95 6.67 -10.11 18.64
CA GLN A 95 7.98 -10.74 18.78
C GLN A 95 8.73 -10.21 20.00
N GLY A 96 8.74 -8.89 20.20
CA GLY A 96 9.39 -8.27 21.35
C GLY A 96 8.78 -8.70 22.68
N MET A 97 7.45 -8.78 22.76
CA MET A 97 6.76 -9.23 23.97
C MET A 97 7.05 -10.71 24.27
N GLN A 98 7.00 -11.58 23.26
CA GLN A 98 7.30 -13.01 23.44
C GLN A 98 8.76 -13.23 23.88
N GLN A 99 9.71 -12.59 23.23
CA GLN A 99 11.12 -12.67 23.60
C GLN A 99 11.38 -12.11 25.00
N GLY A 100 10.77 -10.96 25.32
CA GLY A 100 10.88 -10.35 26.64
C GLY A 100 10.33 -11.24 27.76
N MET A 101 9.19 -11.89 27.54
CA MET A 101 8.58 -12.81 28.49
C MET A 101 9.46 -14.04 28.71
N GLN A 102 9.93 -14.70 27.64
CA GLN A 102 10.82 -15.87 27.73
C GLN A 102 12.14 -15.53 28.43
N GLN A 103 12.76 -14.39 28.09
CA GLN A 103 13.97 -13.94 28.77
C GLN A 103 13.73 -13.63 30.25
N GLY A 104 12.58 -13.05 30.60
CA GLY A 104 12.20 -12.78 31.98
C GLY A 104 12.00 -14.06 32.79
N GLU A 105 11.26 -15.02 32.25
CA GLU A 105 11.05 -16.35 32.85
C GLU A 105 12.36 -17.08 33.07
N TYR A 106 13.23 -17.10 32.05
CA TYR A 106 14.56 -17.72 32.15
C TYR A 106 15.44 -17.04 33.20
N LYS A 107 15.49 -15.70 33.24
CA LYS A 107 16.24 -14.97 34.27
C LYS A 107 15.75 -15.32 35.68
N LYS A 108 14.43 -15.36 35.88
CA LYS A 108 13.83 -15.74 37.15
C LYS A 108 14.18 -17.18 37.54
N ALA A 109 14.16 -18.11 36.60
CA ALA A 109 14.56 -19.50 36.82
C ALA A 109 16.04 -19.59 37.25
N VAL A 110 16.92 -18.82 36.60
CA VAL A 110 18.35 -18.76 36.95
C VAL A 110 18.59 -18.15 38.34
N GLU A 111 17.90 -17.06 38.68
CA GLU A 111 18.00 -16.43 40.01
C GLU A 111 17.54 -17.38 41.12
N MET A 112 16.44 -18.11 40.88
CA MET A 112 15.93 -19.13 41.78
C MET A 112 16.92 -20.28 41.95
N ALA A 113 17.49 -20.81 40.86
CA ALA A 113 18.48 -21.89 40.93
C ALA A 113 19.72 -21.48 41.75
N LYS A 114 20.23 -20.26 41.56
CA LYS A 114 21.34 -19.71 42.36
C LYS A 114 20.98 -19.63 43.85
N ALA A 115 19.77 -19.16 44.17
CA ALA A 115 19.31 -19.07 45.55
C ALA A 115 19.20 -20.45 46.23
N LEU A 116 18.77 -21.48 45.49
CA LEU A 116 18.66 -22.85 46.00
C LEU A 116 20.03 -23.54 46.14
N LEU A 117 20.96 -23.32 45.20
CA LEU A 117 22.36 -23.77 45.32
C LEU A 117 23.02 -23.22 46.59
N ASN A 118 22.84 -21.92 46.86
CA ASN A 118 23.36 -21.28 48.06
C ASN A 118 22.77 -21.85 49.37
N LYS A 119 21.62 -22.51 49.31
CA LYS A 119 21.01 -23.21 50.45
C LYS A 119 21.47 -24.66 50.58
N GLY A 120 22.37 -25.13 49.73
CA GLY A 120 22.91 -26.49 49.76
C GLY A 120 21.96 -27.56 49.19
N MET A 121 20.95 -27.15 48.42
CA MET A 121 20.07 -28.10 47.73
C MET A 121 20.84 -28.80 46.58
N ASN A 122 20.53 -30.08 46.34
CA ASN A 122 21.21 -30.82 45.28
C ASN A 122 20.71 -30.39 43.88
N ILE A 123 21.53 -30.65 42.86
CA ILE A 123 21.26 -30.20 41.48
C ILE A 123 19.99 -30.82 40.89
N SER A 124 19.69 -32.08 41.23
CA SER A 124 18.49 -32.78 40.74
C SER A 124 17.21 -32.09 41.22
N ASP A 125 17.11 -31.81 42.52
CA ASP A 125 15.95 -31.14 43.11
C ASP A 125 15.80 -29.70 42.57
N ILE A 126 16.91 -29.00 42.35
CA ILE A 126 16.90 -27.65 41.76
C ILE A 126 16.41 -27.68 40.31
N SER A 127 16.79 -28.70 39.54
CA SER A 127 16.31 -28.90 38.17
C SER A 127 14.80 -29.04 38.13
N GLU A 128 14.24 -29.88 39.02
CA GLU A 128 12.80 -30.07 39.14
C GLU A 128 12.05 -28.79 39.55
N ILE A 129 12.59 -28.02 40.51
CA ILE A 129 11.92 -26.81 41.03
C ILE A 129 12.03 -25.62 40.06
N SER A 130 13.21 -25.40 39.47
CA SER A 130 13.48 -24.22 38.64
C SER A 130 13.09 -24.40 37.18
N GLY A 131 12.91 -25.63 36.71
CA GLY A 131 12.65 -25.96 35.31
C GLY A 131 13.88 -25.81 34.40
N LEU A 132 15.06 -25.53 34.96
CA LEU A 132 16.33 -25.54 34.24
C LEU A 132 16.90 -26.95 34.15
N SER A 133 17.63 -27.24 33.08
CA SER A 133 18.42 -28.46 32.99
C SER A 133 19.57 -28.46 34.00
N GLU A 134 20.01 -29.64 34.42
CA GLU A 134 21.20 -29.75 35.29
C GLU A 134 22.43 -29.09 34.68
N GLU A 135 22.58 -29.14 33.35
CA GLU A 135 23.68 -28.46 32.66
C GLU A 135 23.62 -26.94 32.83
N GLU A 136 22.44 -26.34 32.65
CA GLU A 136 22.25 -24.91 32.86
C GLU A 136 22.53 -24.53 34.32
N ILE A 137 22.11 -25.35 35.27
CA ILE A 137 22.37 -25.16 36.71
C ILE A 137 23.88 -25.21 37.01
N ARG A 138 24.60 -26.19 36.46
CA ARG A 138 26.05 -26.31 36.63
C ARG A 138 26.80 -25.11 36.05
N ARG A 139 26.33 -24.54 34.93
CA ARG A 139 26.93 -23.32 34.32
C ARG A 139 26.75 -22.07 35.19
N VAL A 140 25.69 -21.99 35.98
CA VAL A 140 25.42 -20.85 36.86
C VAL A 140 25.90 -21.05 38.30
N SER A 141 26.44 -22.22 38.63
CA SER A 141 27.04 -22.51 39.93
C SER A 141 28.28 -21.63 40.15
N PRO A 142 28.36 -20.89 41.26
CA PRO A 142 29.64 -20.34 41.69
C PRO A 142 30.61 -21.50 41.95
N HIS A 143 31.88 -21.32 41.58
CA HIS A 143 32.96 -22.18 42.06
C HIS A 143 33.20 -21.93 43.55
#